data_AF-A0A1F2U572-F1
#
_entry.id   AF-A0A1F2U572-F1
#
_cell.length_a   1.000
_cell.length_b   1.000
_cell.length_c   1.000
_cell.angle_alpha   90.00
_cell.angle_beta   90.00
_cell.angle_gamma   90.00
#
_symmetry.space_group_name_H-M   'P 1'
#
loop_
_entity.id
_entity.type
_entity.pdbx_description
1 polymer ?
#
loop_
_entity_poly.entity_id
_entity_poly.type
_entity_poly.pdbx_seq_one_letter_code
_entity_poly.pdbx_strand_id
1 'polypeptide(L)' 'MSLKLPDEIDARLEARARALGQTKSALTREALTRFLESEPTPGVSCLDLVHDLAGVARGPGDLASNKKHMRGYGR' A
#
# COMPACT_ATOMS: atom_id res chain seq x y z
N MET A 1 -21.08 -12.99 8.31
CA MET A 1 -20.25 -12.33 9.34
C MET A 1 -21.01 -11.14 9.90
N SER A 2 -20.83 -10.80 11.16
CA SER A 2 -21.41 -9.60 11.79
C SER A 2 -20.31 -8.79 12.47
N LEU A 3 -20.42 -7.47 12.38
CA LEU A 3 -19.49 -6.50 12.98
C LEU A 3 -20.29 -5.70 14.00
N LYS A 4 -19.77 -5.59 15.23
CA LYS A 4 -20.39 -4.73 16.25
C LYS A 4 -20.05 -3.29 15.92
N LEU A 5 -21.09 -2.46 15.77
CA LEU A 5 -20.97 -1.03 15.53
C LEU A 5 -21.70 -0.28 16.65
N PRO A 6 -21.18 0.86 17.12
CA PRO A 6 -21.95 1.79 17.92
C PRO A 6 -23.23 2.24 17.19
N ASP A 7 -24.33 2.40 17.91
CA ASP A 7 -25.65 2.73 17.34
C ASP A 7 -25.62 4.00 16.49
N GLU A 8 -24.83 5.00 16.91
CA GLU A 8 -24.66 6.26 16.15
C GLU A 8 -24.06 6.01 14.77
N ILE A 9 -23.06 5.13 14.67
CA ILE A 9 -22.39 4.81 13.40
C ILE A 9 -23.33 4.01 12.50
N ASP A 10 -24.11 3.09 13.08
CA ASP A 10 -25.08 2.30 12.32
C ASP A 10 -26.19 3.17 11.72
N ALA A 11 -26.74 4.11 12.50
CA ALA A 11 -27.75 5.06 12.04
C ALA A 11 -27.24 5.94 10.89
N ARG A 12 -25.99 6.42 10.99
CA ARG A 12 -25.35 7.21 9.93
C ARG A 12 -25.13 6.40 8.65
N LEU A 13 -24.70 5.14 8.79
CA LEU A 13 -24.54 4.22 7.66
C LEU A 13 -25.88 3.94 6.97
N GLU A 14 -26.95 3.73 7.72
CA GLU A 14 -28.29 3.54 7.14
C GLU A 14 -28.78 4.76 6.37
N ALA A 15 -28.68 5.95 6.98
CA ALA A 15 -29.09 7.19 6.33
C ALA A 15 -28.32 7.40 5.02
N ARG A 16 -27.01 7.13 5.03
CA ARG A 16 -26.16 7.28 3.84
C ARG A 16 -26.45 6.23 2.78
N ALA A 17 -26.66 4.98 3.17
CA ALA A 17 -27.02 3.90 2.25
C ALA A 17 -28.34 4.20 1.53
N ARG A 18 -29.36 4.69 2.26
CA ARG A 18 -30.64 5.12 1.67
C ARG A 18 -30.47 6.27 0.70
N ALA A 19 -29.70 7.29 1.06
CA ALA A 19 -29.44 8.43 0.18
C ALA A 19 -28.72 8.03 -1.13
N LEU A 20 -27.91 6.98 -1.10
CA LEU A 20 -27.18 6.44 -2.25
C LEU A 20 -27.93 5.33 -3.00
N GLY A 21 -29.11 4.90 -2.53
CA GLY A 21 -29.83 3.76 -3.11
C GLY A 21 -29.09 2.43 -2.97
N GLN A 22 -28.17 2.32 -2.01
CA GLN A 22 -27.37 1.12 -1.75
C GLN A 22 -27.85 0.41 -0.47
N THR A 23 -27.48 -0.86 -0.32
CA THR A 23 -27.66 -1.56 0.97
C THR A 23 -26.56 -1.15 1.95
N LYS A 24 -26.86 -1.18 3.25
CA LYS A 24 -25.88 -0.92 4.32
C LYS A 24 -24.63 -1.77 4.15
N SER A 25 -24.80 -3.06 3.85
CA SER A 25 -23.69 -4.00 3.65
C SER A 25 -22.84 -3.70 2.42
N ALA A 26 -23.44 -3.23 1.31
CA ALA A 26 -22.70 -2.83 0.12
C ALA A 26 -21.84 -1.59 0.41
N LEU A 27 -22.43 -0.57 1.03
CA LEU A 27 -21.72 0.66 1.41
C LEU A 27 -20.59 0.37 2.40
N THR A 28 -20.85 -0.44 3.44
CA THR A 28 -19.83 -0.81 4.43
C THR A 28 -18.68 -1.57 3.78
N ARG A 29 -18.97 -2.51 2.87
CA ARG A 29 -17.93 -3.27 2.16
C ARG A 29 -17.08 -2.37 1.28
N GLU A 30 -17.71 -1.51 0.48
CA GLU A 30 -17.01 -0.55 -0.39
C GLU A 30 -16.09 0.38 0.41
N ALA A 31 -16.59 0.93 1.53
CA ALA A 31 -15.82 1.80 2.40
C ALA A 31 -14.62 1.08 3.04
N LEU A 32 -14.83 -0.14 3.54
CA LEU A 32 -13.76 -0.95 4.14
C LEU A 32 -12.71 -1.36 3.10
N THR A 33 -13.12 -1.77 1.90
CA THR A 33 -12.20 -2.11 0.82
C THR A 33 -11.33 -0.91 0.47
N ARG A 34 -11.93 0.28 0.24
CA ARG A 34 -11.15 1.49 -0.04
C ARG A 34 -10.21 1.86 1.10
N PHE A 35 -10.67 1.75 2.35
CA PHE A 35 -9.84 2.07 3.52
C PHE A 35 -8.62 1.15 3.59
N LEU A 36 -8.82 -0.16 3.42
CA LEU A 36 -7.75 -1.17 3.48
C LEU A 36 -6.82 -1.12 2.25
N GLU A 37 -7.32 -0.73 1.08
CA GLU A 37 -6.51 -0.47 -0.12
C GLU A 37 -5.74 0.86 -0.03
N SER A 38 -6.24 1.80 0.77
CA SER A 38 -5.60 3.10 1.01
C SER A 38 -4.54 3.09 2.10
N GLU A 39 -4.43 2.01 2.89
CA GLU A 39 -3.24 1.83 3.70
C GLU A 39 -2.04 1.77 2.76
N PRO A 40 -0.97 2.54 3.01
CA PRO A 40 0.25 2.37 2.25
C PRO A 40 0.69 0.94 2.49
N THR A 41 0.49 0.08 1.47
CA THR A 41 1.25 -1.17 1.36
C THR A 41 2.67 -0.79 1.72
N PRO A 42 3.32 -1.45 2.71
CA PRO A 42 4.69 -1.12 3.08
C PRO A 42 5.47 -0.91 1.80
N GLY A 43 5.89 0.34 1.57
CA GLY A 43 6.30 0.76 0.24
C GLY A 43 7.32 -0.23 -0.28
N VAL A 44 7.04 -0.84 -1.43
CA VAL A 44 7.90 -1.86 -2.02
C VAL A 44 9.29 -1.25 -2.09
N SER A 45 10.26 -1.82 -1.37
CA SER A 45 11.59 -1.23 -1.31
C SER A 45 12.24 -1.33 -2.68
N CYS A 46 13.24 -0.48 -2.96
CA CYS A 46 14.01 -0.64 -4.19
C CYS A 46 14.57 -2.06 -4.32
N LEU A 47 14.96 -2.70 -3.21
CA LEU A 47 15.45 -4.08 -3.20
C LEU A 47 14.36 -5.07 -3.64
N ASP A 48 13.12 -4.91 -3.16
CA ASP A 48 12.00 -5.78 -3.56
C ASP A 48 11.70 -5.67 -5.06
N LEU A 49 11.91 -4.49 -5.65
CA LEU A 49 11.71 -4.26 -7.08
C LEU A 49 12.83 -4.85 -7.97
N VAL A 50 14.04 -5.05 -7.43
CA VAL A 50 15.21 -5.51 -8.22
C VAL A 50 15.83 -6.80 -7.67
N HIS A 51 15.10 -7.54 -6.84
CA HIS A 51 15.61 -8.74 -6.18
C HIS A 51 16.09 -9.80 -7.20
N ASP A 52 15.41 -9.91 -8.33
CA ASP A 52 15.77 -10.79 -9.45
C ASP A 52 17.12 -10.44 -10.11
N LEU A 53 17.59 -9.20 -9.94
CA LEU A 53 18.89 -8.75 -10.44
C LEU A 53 20.04 -9.04 -9.46
N ALA A 54 19.75 -9.50 -8.23
CA ALA A 54 20.76 -9.83 -7.25
C ALA A 54 21.67 -10.97 -7.76
N GLY A 55 22.96 -10.69 -7.89
CA GLY A 55 23.97 -11.67 -8.34
C GLY A 55 24.17 -11.75 -9.86
N VAL A 56 23.45 -10.97 -10.67
CA VAL A 56 23.64 -10.93 -12.13
C VAL A 56 24.98 -10.30 -12.53
N ALA A 57 25.46 -9.32 -11.75
CA ALA A 57 26.70 -8.60 -12.02
C ALA A 57 27.85 -9.06 -11.12
N ARG A 58 29.08 -9.03 -11.66
CA ARG A 58 30.33 -9.23 -10.89
C ARG A 58 31.02 -7.89 -10.67
N GLY A 59 31.54 -7.68 -9.48
CA GLY A 59 32.30 -6.48 -9.16
C GLY A 59 32.91 -6.50 -7.76
N PRO A 60 33.67 -5.46 -7.40
CA PRO A 60 34.16 -5.24 -6.04
C PRO A 60 33.01 -5.23 -5.02
N GLY A 61 33.21 -5.84 -3.85
CA GLY A 61 32.19 -5.90 -2.80
C GLY A 61 31.85 -4.54 -2.17
N ASP A 62 32.64 -3.51 -2.44
CA ASP A 62 32.50 -2.15 -1.92
C ASP A 62 32.03 -1.14 -2.99
N LEU A 63 31.50 -1.62 -4.11
CA LEU A 63 31.14 -0.77 -5.26
C LEU A 63 30.20 0.39 -4.90
N ALA A 64 29.22 0.16 -4.02
CA ALA A 64 28.25 1.17 -3.57
C ALA A 64 28.77 2.10 -2.45
N SER A 65 29.83 1.70 -1.74
CA SER A 65 30.32 2.41 -0.55
C SER A 65 31.64 3.16 -0.79
N ASN A 66 32.41 2.75 -1.80
CA ASN A 66 33.71 3.33 -2.10
C ASN A 66 33.61 4.42 -3.19
N LYS A 67 33.74 5.68 -2.75
CA LYS A 67 33.66 6.88 -3.60
C LYS A 67 34.63 6.88 -4.78
N LYS A 68 35.74 6.13 -4.72
CA LYS A 68 36.69 6.00 -5.84
C LYS A 68 36.01 5.41 -7.08
N HIS A 69 35.07 4.48 -6.90
CA HIS A 69 34.35 3.82 -8.00
C HIS A 69 33.24 4.69 -8.60
N MET A 70 32.76 5.71 -7.89
CA MET A 70 31.69 6.61 -8.35
C MET A 70 32.20 7.83 -9.15
N ARG A 71 33.53 7.98 -9.30
CA ARG A 71 34.10 9.14 -9.99
C ARG A 71 33.70 9.15 -11.47
N GLY A 72 32.97 10.19 -11.88
CA GLY A 72 32.49 10.35 -13.26
C GLY A 72 31.12 9.71 -13.53
N TYR A 73 30.47 9.14 -12.51
CA TYR A 73 29.10 8.63 -12.63
C TYR A 73 28.10 9.79 -12.81
N GLY A 74 27.24 9.72 -13.83
CA GLY A 74 26.17 10.70 -14.07
C GLY A 74 26.61 12.03 -14.69
N ARG A 75 27.83 12.13 -15.25
CA ARG A 75 28.32 13.28 -16.02
C ARG A 75 28.28 13.03 -17.52
#